data_AF-A0A850AGG6-F1
#
_entry.id   AF-A0A850AGG6-F1
#
_cell.length_a   1.000
_cell.length_b   1.000
_cell.length_c   1.000
_cell.angle_alpha   90.00
_cell.angle_beta   90.00
_cell.angle_gamma   90.00
#
_symmetry.space_group_name_H-M   'P 1'
#
loop_
_entity.id
_entity.type
_entity.pdbx_description
1 polymer ?
#
loop_
_entity_poly.entity_id
_entity_poly.type
_entity_poly.pdbx_seq_one_letter_code
_entity_poly.pdbx_strand_id
1 'polypeptide(L)'
;SAWPPGLPVRSQQRLRIPAALPAGDYRLIAGLFAGDGTRLRWGRGDFIELGRVQVLARDHDFTPPAPQHPLELTLAGGHRLAGYDLVAGNSPGSPINLTLHWQPAGPTDPRYSVFVHLLDERDAIRDQSDAQPADGAHPTTSWLAGESVTDSHTLALPRDLSAGPFRLALGLYNPITGERLPFIAADGAVIADHLVLLLGE
;
A
#
# COMPACT_ATOMS: atom_id res chain seq x y z
N SER A 1 23.78 32.71 4.14
CA SER A 1 22.94 32.05 3.11
C SER A 1 23.79 31.85 1.87
N ALA A 2 23.65 30.70 1.18
CA ALA A 2 24.33 30.43 -0.08
C ALA A 2 23.51 30.86 -1.32
N TRP A 3 22.36 31.51 -1.13
CA TRP A 3 21.51 31.95 -2.23
C TRP A 3 22.08 33.22 -2.88
N PRO A 4 22.22 33.26 -4.21
CA PRO A 4 22.67 34.46 -4.90
C PRO A 4 21.65 35.60 -4.73
N PRO A 5 22.12 36.85 -4.49
CA PRO A 5 21.23 37.98 -4.34
C PRO A 5 20.46 38.25 -5.64
N GLY A 6 19.16 38.55 -5.53
CA GLY A 6 18.30 38.94 -6.65
C GLY A 6 17.83 37.81 -7.56
N LEU A 7 18.29 36.57 -7.36
CA LEU A 7 17.81 35.43 -8.15
C LEU A 7 16.61 34.73 -7.50
N PRO A 8 15.57 34.38 -8.26
CA PRO A 8 14.47 33.59 -7.74
C PRO A 8 14.97 32.18 -7.38
N VAL A 9 14.60 31.72 -6.18
CA VAL A 9 14.86 30.35 -5.72
C VAL A 9 13.54 29.59 -5.76
N ARG A 10 13.53 28.44 -6.43
CA ARG A 10 12.41 27.50 -6.40
C ARG A 10 12.74 26.34 -5.47
N SER A 11 11.84 26.04 -4.55
CA SER A 11 11.88 24.83 -3.74
C SER A 11 10.59 24.03 -3.96
N GLN A 12 10.72 22.70 -3.99
CA GLN A 12 9.58 21.78 -4.03
C GLN A 12 9.65 20.89 -2.81
N GLN A 13 8.53 20.77 -2.11
CA GLN A 13 8.40 19.94 -0.91
C GLN A 13 7.29 18.92 -1.13
N ARG A 14 7.49 17.69 -0.68
CA ARG A 14 6.41 16.70 -0.54
C ARG A 14 6.03 16.66 0.93
N LEU A 15 4.77 16.94 1.21
CA LEU A 15 4.23 16.87 2.56
C LEU A 15 3.53 15.54 2.74
N ARG A 16 3.97 14.80 3.75
CA ARG A 16 3.27 13.59 4.18
C ARG A 16 2.13 14.00 5.09
N ILE A 17 0.91 13.65 4.68
CA ILE A 17 -0.25 13.73 5.58
C ILE A 17 -0.13 12.56 6.55
N PRO A 18 -0.02 12.79 7.87
CA PRO A 18 0.02 11.70 8.84
C PRO A 18 -1.25 10.84 8.73
N ALA A 19 -1.11 9.52 8.80
CA ALA A 19 -2.24 8.59 8.71
C ALA A 19 -3.31 8.85 9.77
N ALA A 20 -2.90 9.27 10.98
CA ALA A 20 -3.79 9.59 12.09
C ALA A 20 -4.25 11.06 12.11
N LEU A 21 -3.95 11.86 11.07
CA LEU A 21 -4.37 13.26 11.05
C LEU A 21 -5.90 13.32 10.97
N PRO A 22 -6.59 13.99 11.92
CA PRO A 22 -8.04 14.09 11.88
C PRO A 22 -8.53 14.76 10.60
N ALA A 23 -9.71 14.37 10.14
CA ALA A 23 -10.36 15.07 9.05
C ALA A 23 -10.66 16.52 9.43
N GLY A 24 -10.58 17.41 8.44
CA GLY A 24 -10.88 18.82 8.64
C GLY A 24 -10.14 19.73 7.67
N ASP A 25 -10.36 21.03 7.86
CA ASP A 25 -9.73 22.08 7.08
C ASP A 25 -8.44 22.55 7.75
N TYR A 26 -7.32 22.31 7.08
CA TYR A 26 -6.00 22.70 7.54
C TYR A 26 -5.50 23.91 6.76
N ARG A 27 -4.79 24.81 7.45
CA ARG A 27 -4.04 25.88 6.79
C ARG A 27 -2.68 25.34 6.36
N LEU A 28 -2.41 25.42 5.07
CA LEU A 28 -1.09 25.14 4.53
C LEU A 28 -0.26 26.43 4.61
N ILE A 29 0.84 26.39 5.37
CA ILE A 29 1.71 27.54 5.56
C ILE A 29 3.15 27.21 5.15
N ALA A 30 3.90 28.21 4.70
CA ALA A 30 5.34 28.11 4.46
C ALA A 30 6.08 29.19 5.26
N GLY A 31 7.20 28.84 5.87
CA GLY A 31 8.09 29.77 6.56
C GLY A 31 9.54 29.39 6.34
N LEU A 32 10.44 30.35 6.56
CA LEU A 32 11.88 30.10 6.50
C LEU A 32 12.42 29.91 7.90
N PHE A 33 13.39 29.01 8.04
CA PHE A 33 14.14 28.82 9.28
C PHE A 33 15.58 29.26 9.07
N ALA A 34 16.14 29.92 10.07
CA ALA A 34 17.59 30.13 10.16
C ALA A 34 18.29 28.80 10.47
N GLY A 35 19.61 28.76 10.29
CA GLY A 35 20.40 27.54 10.50
C GLY A 35 20.42 27.05 11.97
N ASP A 36 19.99 27.90 12.90
CA ASP A 36 19.82 27.59 14.32
C ASP A 36 18.42 27.05 14.66
N GLY A 37 17.54 26.87 13.66
CA GLY A 37 16.16 26.43 13.86
C GLY A 37 15.19 27.55 14.25
N THR A 38 15.63 28.81 14.32
CA THR A 38 14.75 29.95 14.57
C THR A 38 13.90 30.23 13.33
N ARG A 39 12.57 30.31 13.48
CA ARG A 39 11.68 30.70 12.38
C ARG A 39 11.85 32.19 12.06
N LEU A 40 12.20 32.49 10.81
CA LEU A 40 12.47 33.85 10.35
C LEU A 40 11.16 34.63 10.17
N ARG A 41 11.16 35.86 10.66
CA ARG A 41 10.05 36.80 10.44
C ARG A 41 10.19 37.49 9.09
N TRP A 42 9.08 37.64 8.38
CA TRP A 42 8.97 38.43 7.15
C TRP A 42 7.65 39.20 7.13
N GLY A 43 7.73 40.52 6.97
CA GLY A 43 6.56 41.39 7.03
C GLY A 43 5.94 41.37 8.43
N ARG A 44 4.64 41.02 8.52
CA ARG A 44 3.90 40.97 9.79
C ARG A 44 3.95 39.62 10.51
N GLY A 45 4.43 38.56 9.85
CA GLY A 45 4.43 37.20 10.38
C GLY A 45 5.79 36.51 10.23
N ASP A 46 5.80 35.21 10.46
CA ASP A 46 6.93 34.28 10.26
C ASP A 46 6.56 33.14 9.30
N PHE A 47 5.42 33.29 8.61
CA PHE A 47 4.94 32.41 7.56
C PHE A 47 4.05 33.15 6.55
N ILE A 48 3.92 32.54 5.37
CA ILE A 48 2.88 32.84 4.38
C ILE A 48 1.85 31.70 4.40
N GLU A 49 0.57 32.05 4.33
CA GLU A 49 -0.49 31.07 4.09
C GLU A 49 -0.57 30.80 2.59
N LEU A 50 -0.35 29.55 2.20
CA LEU A 50 -0.42 29.10 0.82
C LEU A 50 -1.84 28.73 0.41
N GLY A 51 -2.71 28.46 1.39
CA GLY A 51 -4.11 28.15 1.18
C GLY A 51 -4.65 27.20 2.25
N ARG A 52 -5.82 26.63 1.97
CA ARG A 52 -6.46 25.61 2.80
C ARG A 52 -6.43 24.27 2.09
N VAL A 53 -6.26 23.21 2.87
CA VAL A 53 -6.33 21.81 2.41
C VAL A 53 -7.36 21.11 3.26
N GLN A 54 -8.34 20.50 2.58
CA GLN A 54 -9.30 19.63 3.24
C GLN A 54 -8.71 18.23 3.34
N VAL A 55 -8.60 17.72 4.56
CA VAL A 55 -8.24 16.32 4.83
C VAL A 55 -9.54 15.57 5.06
N LEU A 56 -9.82 14.58 4.21
CA LEU A 56 -11.00 13.73 4.33
C LEU A 56 -10.74 12.62 5.34
N ALA A 57 -11.76 12.27 6.12
CA ALA A 57 -11.71 11.08 6.95
C ALA A 57 -11.69 9.85 6.05
N ARG A 58 -10.86 8.87 6.41
CA ARG A 58 -11.03 7.50 5.96
C ARG A 58 -11.60 6.70 7.12
N ASP A 59 -12.56 5.84 6.84
CA ASP A 59 -13.03 4.90 7.84
C ASP A 59 -11.91 3.89 8.14
N HIS A 60 -11.62 3.74 9.43
CA HIS A 60 -10.65 2.78 9.94
C HIS A 60 -11.41 1.68 10.67
N ASP A 61 -11.28 0.45 10.18
CA ASP A 61 -11.85 -0.72 10.86
C ASP A 61 -10.76 -1.38 11.70
N PHE A 62 -11.08 -1.69 12.95
CA PHE A 62 -10.18 -2.40 13.87
C PHE A 62 -10.77 -3.75 14.32
N THR A 63 -11.91 -4.13 13.74
CA THR A 63 -12.51 -5.44 13.94
C THR A 63 -11.55 -6.48 13.36
N PRO A 64 -11.11 -7.49 14.14
CA PRO A 64 -10.22 -8.51 13.62
C PRO A 64 -10.84 -9.21 12.39
N PRO A 65 -10.08 -9.41 11.29
CA PRO A 65 -10.62 -10.06 10.11
C PRO A 65 -10.89 -11.54 10.42
N ALA A 66 -11.94 -12.09 9.81
CA ALA A 66 -12.32 -13.50 9.90
C ALA A 66 -12.30 -14.13 8.50
N PRO A 67 -11.11 -14.29 7.88
CA PRO A 67 -10.98 -14.86 6.55
C PRO A 67 -11.39 -16.34 6.53
N GLN A 68 -11.89 -16.79 5.39
CA GLN A 68 -12.16 -18.19 5.08
C GLN A 68 -10.90 -19.05 5.19
N HIS A 69 -9.75 -18.52 4.76
CA HIS A 69 -8.44 -19.15 4.85
C HIS A 69 -7.51 -18.30 5.73
N PRO A 70 -7.45 -18.54 7.05
CA PRO A 70 -6.60 -17.79 7.95
C PRO A 70 -5.11 -18.07 7.70
N LEU A 71 -4.31 -17.02 7.77
CA LEU A 71 -2.85 -17.04 7.66
C LEU A 71 -2.25 -16.19 8.77
N GLU A 72 -1.02 -16.51 9.17
CA GLU A 72 -0.25 -15.73 10.14
C GLU A 72 1.11 -15.37 9.54
N LEU A 73 1.09 -14.79 8.33
CA LEU A 73 2.30 -14.42 7.59
C LEU A 73 2.64 -12.94 7.82
N THR A 74 3.89 -12.69 8.19
CA THR A 74 4.40 -11.35 8.49
C THR A 74 5.32 -10.88 7.36
N LEU A 75 5.13 -9.66 6.90
CA LEU A 75 6.04 -8.96 6.00
C LEU A 75 7.02 -8.10 6.77
N ALA A 76 8.17 -7.79 6.16
CA ALA A 76 9.11 -6.82 6.68
C ALA A 76 8.40 -5.51 7.06
N GLY A 77 8.76 -4.93 8.21
CA GLY A 77 8.01 -3.82 8.81
C GLY A 77 6.87 -4.25 9.74
N GLY A 78 6.61 -5.56 9.89
CA GLY A 78 5.65 -6.11 10.85
C GLY A 78 4.20 -6.14 10.36
N HIS A 79 3.95 -5.86 9.08
CA HIS A 79 2.62 -5.93 8.48
C HIS A 79 2.19 -7.39 8.33
N ARG A 80 0.96 -7.74 8.72
CA ARG A 80 0.48 -9.12 8.63
C ARG A 80 -0.49 -9.30 7.47
N LEU A 81 -0.36 -10.41 6.75
CA LEU A 81 -1.43 -10.98 5.94
C LEU A 81 -2.18 -11.98 6.83
N ALA A 82 -3.36 -11.59 7.30
CA ALA A 82 -4.17 -12.36 8.24
C ALA A 82 -4.93 -13.52 7.57
N GLY A 83 -5.04 -13.50 6.24
CA GLY A 83 -5.66 -14.56 5.47
C GLY A 83 -6.31 -14.05 4.19
N TYR A 84 -7.10 -14.91 3.56
CA TYR A 84 -7.80 -14.59 2.33
C TYR A 84 -9.14 -15.33 2.21
N ASP A 85 -10.02 -14.76 1.39
CA ASP A 85 -11.20 -15.43 0.84
C ASP A 85 -10.98 -15.66 -0.64
N LEU A 86 -11.42 -16.81 -1.16
CA LEU A 86 -11.21 -17.17 -2.56
C LEU A 86 -12.45 -17.82 -3.13
N VAL A 87 -13.01 -17.18 -4.16
CA VAL A 87 -14.10 -17.74 -4.98
C VAL A 87 -13.62 -17.80 -6.41
N ALA A 88 -13.29 -19.00 -6.88
CA ALA A 88 -12.88 -19.25 -8.25
C ALA A 88 -13.96 -20.03 -8.99
N GLY A 89 -14.33 -19.58 -10.19
CA GLY A 89 -15.08 -20.42 -11.12
C GLY A 89 -14.24 -21.59 -11.61
N ASN A 90 -14.88 -22.57 -12.26
CA ASN A 90 -14.23 -23.77 -12.79
C ASN A 90 -14.30 -23.86 -14.33
N SER A 91 -14.73 -22.78 -14.99
CA SER A 91 -14.97 -22.73 -16.43
C SER A 91 -14.05 -21.71 -17.10
N PRO A 92 -13.67 -21.91 -18.37
CA PRO A 92 -12.84 -20.96 -19.09
C PRO A 92 -13.46 -19.56 -19.12
N GLY A 93 -12.68 -18.54 -18.78
CA GLY A 93 -13.14 -17.15 -18.70
C GLY A 93 -13.97 -16.81 -17.46
N SER A 94 -14.20 -17.75 -16.54
CA SER A 94 -14.89 -17.45 -15.28
C SER A 94 -13.99 -16.63 -14.34
N PRO A 95 -14.58 -15.78 -13.49
CA PRO A 95 -13.80 -14.92 -12.60
C PRO A 95 -13.17 -15.71 -11.45
N ILE A 96 -12.04 -15.20 -10.99
CA ILE A 96 -11.38 -15.55 -9.73
C ILE A 96 -11.46 -14.29 -8.87
N ASN A 97 -12.28 -14.35 -7.82
CA ASN A 97 -12.39 -13.28 -6.84
C ASN A 97 -11.55 -13.66 -5.62
N LEU A 98 -10.48 -12.90 -5.40
CA LEU A 98 -9.60 -13.03 -4.25
C LEU A 98 -9.77 -11.81 -3.36
N THR A 99 -10.06 -12.04 -2.08
CA THR A 99 -10.06 -10.97 -1.08
C THR A 99 -8.94 -11.24 -0.08
N LEU A 100 -8.02 -10.30 0.06
CA LEU A 100 -6.92 -10.33 1.00
C LEU A 100 -7.27 -9.54 2.25
N HIS A 101 -6.92 -10.09 3.41
CA HIS A 101 -7.16 -9.46 4.71
C HIS A 101 -5.84 -9.08 5.34
N TRP A 102 -5.54 -7.79 5.39
CA TRP A 102 -4.31 -7.26 5.96
C TRP A 102 -4.52 -6.74 7.39
N GLN A 103 -3.53 -6.95 8.25
CA GLN A 103 -3.42 -6.27 9.54
C GLN A 103 -2.07 -5.52 9.65
N PRO A 104 -2.00 -4.25 9.22
CA PRO A 104 -0.78 -3.45 9.30
C PRO A 104 -0.25 -3.17 10.70
N ALA A 105 1.07 -3.03 10.80
CA ALA A 105 1.75 -2.49 11.99
C ALA A 105 1.83 -0.95 12.02
N GLY A 106 1.32 -0.28 10.98
CA GLY A 106 1.37 1.18 10.82
C GLY A 106 1.54 1.61 9.36
N PRO A 107 1.75 2.91 9.11
CA PRO A 107 1.91 3.44 7.76
C PRO A 107 3.27 3.03 7.16
N THR A 108 3.28 2.64 5.88
CA THR A 108 4.50 2.22 5.18
C THR A 108 5.18 3.39 4.45
N ASP A 109 6.50 3.34 4.27
CA ASP A 109 7.22 4.18 3.30
C ASP A 109 8.27 3.31 2.62
N PRO A 110 8.17 3.02 1.30
CA PRO A 110 7.33 3.64 0.28
C PRO A 110 5.82 3.29 0.36
N ARG A 111 5.04 3.91 -0.52
CA ARG A 111 3.67 3.50 -0.84
C ARG A 111 3.70 2.22 -1.67
N TYR A 112 3.51 1.07 -1.04
CA TYR A 112 3.43 -0.22 -1.71
C TYR A 112 2.11 -0.40 -2.47
N SER A 113 2.17 -1.16 -3.56
CA SER A 113 1.04 -1.75 -4.28
C SER A 113 1.00 -3.26 -4.02
N VAL A 114 -0.18 -3.85 -4.10
CA VAL A 114 -0.37 -5.31 -4.12
C VAL A 114 -0.32 -5.77 -5.57
N PHE A 115 0.40 -6.86 -5.81
CA PHE A 115 0.30 -7.62 -7.05
C PHE A 115 -0.37 -8.95 -6.76
N VAL A 116 -1.21 -9.40 -7.70
CA VAL A 116 -1.77 -10.75 -7.73
C VAL A 116 -1.64 -11.25 -9.16
N HIS A 117 -0.84 -12.29 -9.37
CA HIS A 117 -0.59 -12.86 -10.69
C HIS A 117 -1.16 -14.27 -10.76
N LEU A 118 -1.94 -14.55 -11.81
CA LEU A 118 -2.32 -15.90 -12.17
C LEU A 118 -1.23 -16.51 -13.05
N LEU A 119 -0.56 -17.55 -12.56
CA LEU A 119 0.54 -18.22 -13.23
C LEU A 119 0.12 -19.62 -13.70
N ASP A 120 0.62 -20.03 -14.85
CA ASP A 120 0.57 -21.42 -15.28
C ASP A 120 1.73 -22.26 -14.73
N GLU A 121 1.80 -23.54 -15.12
CA GLU A 121 2.87 -24.45 -14.71
C GLU A 121 4.29 -23.95 -15.03
N ARG A 122 4.43 -23.11 -16.06
CA ARG A 122 5.71 -22.58 -16.57
C ARG A 122 6.05 -21.20 -15.98
N ASP A 123 5.36 -20.78 -14.92
CA ASP A 123 5.47 -19.42 -14.33
C ASP A 123 5.09 -18.29 -15.29
N ALA A 124 4.37 -18.59 -16.39
CA ALA A 124 3.90 -17.54 -17.28
C ALA A 124 2.65 -16.88 -16.70
N ILE A 125 2.67 -15.55 -16.60
CA ILE A 125 1.51 -14.76 -16.20
C ILE A 125 0.43 -14.89 -17.27
N ARG A 126 -0.73 -15.38 -16.85
CA ARG A 126 -1.92 -15.54 -17.70
C ARG A 126 -2.94 -14.44 -17.47
N ASP A 127 -3.00 -13.91 -16.25
CA ASP A 127 -3.74 -12.71 -15.90
C ASP A 127 -3.11 -12.08 -14.64
N GLN A 128 -3.40 -10.81 -14.37
CA GLN A 128 -2.85 -10.11 -13.20
C GLN A 128 -3.73 -8.95 -12.71
N SER A 129 -3.60 -8.63 -11.43
CA SER A 129 -4.16 -7.44 -10.79
C SER A 129 -3.07 -6.74 -9.99
N ASP A 130 -2.74 -5.51 -10.38
CA ASP A 130 -1.76 -4.64 -9.74
C ASP A 130 -2.46 -3.37 -9.28
N ALA A 131 -2.65 -3.21 -7.98
CA ALA A 131 -3.42 -2.11 -7.43
C ALA A 131 -2.89 -1.66 -6.07
N GLN A 132 -3.20 -0.42 -5.69
CA GLN A 132 -3.11 -0.04 -4.29
C GLN A 132 -4.23 -0.72 -3.52
N PRO A 133 -4.02 -1.05 -2.22
CA PRO A 133 -5.04 -1.74 -1.45
C PRO A 133 -6.40 -1.02 -1.47
N ALA A 134 -7.46 -1.80 -1.61
CA ALA A 134 -8.85 -1.36 -1.74
C ALA A 134 -9.01 -0.30 -2.84
N ASP A 135 -8.48 -0.57 -4.03
CA ASP A 135 -8.51 0.33 -5.20
C ASP A 135 -7.96 1.75 -4.92
N GLY A 136 -7.00 1.84 -4.00
CA GLY A 136 -6.40 3.11 -3.58
C GLY A 136 -7.20 3.90 -2.54
N ALA A 137 -8.31 3.37 -2.04
CA ALA A 137 -9.02 3.94 -0.89
C ALA A 137 -8.23 3.71 0.41
N HIS A 138 -7.44 2.64 0.51
CA HIS A 138 -6.65 2.29 1.69
C HIS A 138 -5.15 2.20 1.37
N PRO A 139 -4.51 3.27 0.85
CA PRO A 139 -3.11 3.20 0.48
C PRO A 139 -2.24 2.91 1.69
N THR A 140 -1.20 2.11 1.50
CA THR A 140 -0.31 1.62 2.59
C THR A 140 0.32 2.74 3.44
N THR A 141 0.45 3.95 2.90
CA THR A 141 0.90 5.15 3.64
C THR A 141 -0.12 5.71 4.64
N SER A 142 -1.39 5.30 4.57
CA SER A 142 -2.48 5.73 5.46
C SER A 142 -2.95 4.62 6.40
N TRP A 143 -2.25 3.48 6.44
CA TRP A 143 -2.53 2.40 7.36
C TRP A 143 -2.23 2.81 8.81
N LEU A 144 -3.07 2.36 9.73
CA LEU A 144 -2.85 2.48 11.17
C LEU A 144 -2.46 1.11 11.77
N ALA A 145 -1.73 1.13 12.88
CA ALA A 145 -1.35 -0.10 13.56
C ALA A 145 -2.58 -0.84 14.08
N GLY A 146 -2.69 -2.14 13.77
CA GLY A 146 -3.79 -3.00 14.21
C GLY A 146 -5.09 -2.84 13.41
N GLU A 147 -5.13 -1.91 12.45
CA GLU A 147 -6.24 -1.76 11.51
C GLU A 147 -6.46 -3.04 10.70
N SER A 148 -7.68 -3.28 10.24
CA SER A 148 -8.05 -4.36 9.34
C SER A 148 -8.37 -3.76 7.98
N VAL A 149 -7.68 -4.23 6.93
CA VAL A 149 -7.85 -3.76 5.56
C VAL A 149 -8.26 -4.93 4.68
N THR A 150 -9.47 -4.85 4.15
CA THR A 150 -10.01 -5.79 3.16
C THR A 150 -9.68 -5.30 1.76
N ASP A 151 -9.05 -6.14 0.96
CA ASP A 151 -8.49 -5.77 -0.33
C ASP A 151 -8.88 -6.79 -1.41
N SER A 152 -9.68 -6.38 -2.38
CA SER A 152 -10.30 -7.28 -3.35
C SER A 152 -9.64 -7.18 -4.71
N HIS A 153 -9.32 -8.35 -5.27
CA HIS A 153 -8.74 -8.51 -6.60
C HIS A 153 -9.60 -9.45 -7.43
N THR A 154 -9.83 -9.08 -8.69
CA THR A 154 -10.54 -9.93 -9.66
C THR A 154 -9.60 -10.27 -10.80
N LEU A 155 -9.48 -11.56 -11.10
CA LEU A 155 -8.78 -12.10 -12.27
C LEU A 155 -9.77 -12.96 -13.06
N ALA A 156 -9.38 -13.38 -14.25
CA ALA A 156 -10.13 -14.33 -15.07
C ALA A 156 -9.32 -15.60 -15.34
N LEU A 157 -9.98 -16.76 -15.19
CA LEU A 157 -9.41 -18.00 -15.70
C LEU A 157 -9.20 -17.90 -17.21
N PRO A 158 -8.06 -18.36 -17.74
CA PRO A 158 -7.81 -18.33 -19.18
C PRO A 158 -8.89 -19.09 -19.95
N ARG A 159 -9.22 -18.59 -21.15
CA ARG A 159 -10.15 -19.31 -22.04
C ARG A 159 -9.57 -20.62 -22.56
N ASP A 160 -8.25 -20.73 -22.55
CA ASP A 160 -7.50 -21.95 -22.85
C ASP A 160 -6.91 -22.50 -21.55
N LEU A 161 -7.57 -23.52 -20.99
CA LEU A 161 -7.16 -24.19 -19.75
C LEU A 161 -6.11 -25.30 -19.99
N SER A 162 -5.57 -25.45 -21.21
CA SER A 162 -4.58 -26.49 -21.53
C SER A 162 -3.24 -26.32 -20.80
N ALA A 163 -3.03 -25.18 -20.13
CA ALA A 163 -1.81 -24.83 -19.42
C ALA A 163 -1.63 -25.49 -18.04
N GLY A 164 -2.53 -26.39 -17.65
CA GLY A 164 -2.45 -27.16 -16.39
C GLY A 164 -2.98 -26.42 -15.16
N PRO A 165 -2.77 -26.94 -13.94
CA PRO A 165 -3.08 -26.26 -12.68
C PRO A 165 -2.51 -24.85 -12.65
N PHE A 166 -3.36 -23.91 -12.27
CA PHE A 166 -2.98 -22.52 -12.10
C PHE A 166 -2.64 -22.23 -10.65
N ARG A 167 -1.72 -21.29 -10.43
CA ARG A 167 -1.35 -20.77 -9.10
C ARG A 167 -1.51 -19.26 -9.05
N LEU A 168 -1.88 -18.73 -7.90
CA LEU A 168 -1.86 -17.29 -7.63
C LEU A 168 -0.59 -16.94 -6.89
N ALA A 169 0.19 -16.00 -7.42
CA ALA A 169 1.34 -15.41 -6.73
C ALA A 169 0.99 -13.99 -6.30
N LEU A 170 1.18 -13.65 -5.02
CA LEU A 170 0.79 -12.36 -4.48
C LEU A 170 1.76 -11.79 -3.43
N GLY A 171 1.79 -10.47 -3.32
CA GLY A 171 2.62 -9.77 -2.35
C GLY A 171 2.55 -8.25 -2.49
N LEU A 172 3.34 -7.56 -1.68
CA LEU A 172 3.51 -6.10 -1.76
C LEU A 172 4.79 -5.76 -2.52
N TYR A 173 4.75 -4.71 -3.33
CA TYR A 173 5.93 -4.21 -4.04
C TYR A 173 5.96 -2.69 -4.12
N ASN A 174 7.16 -2.14 -4.19
CA ASN A 174 7.38 -0.72 -4.41
C ASN A 174 7.14 -0.43 -5.91
N PRO A 175 6.11 0.33 -6.28
CA PRO A 175 5.79 0.58 -7.69
C PRO A 175 6.82 1.46 -8.41
N ILE A 176 7.75 2.09 -7.68
CA ILE A 176 8.82 2.92 -8.26
C ILE A 176 10.07 2.08 -8.58
N THR A 177 10.45 1.15 -7.68
CA THR A 177 11.69 0.36 -7.84
C THR A 177 11.43 -1.05 -8.37
N GLY A 178 10.19 -1.55 -8.26
CA GLY A 178 9.84 -2.94 -8.54
C GLY A 178 10.23 -3.92 -7.42
N GLU A 179 10.85 -3.44 -6.34
CA GLU A 179 11.29 -4.29 -5.23
C GLU A 179 10.09 -4.80 -4.44
N ARG A 180 10.08 -6.11 -4.16
CA ARG A 180 9.05 -6.75 -3.35
C ARG A 180 9.36 -6.63 -1.87
N LEU A 181 8.33 -6.41 -1.07
CA LEU A 181 8.42 -6.46 0.38
C LEU A 181 8.40 -7.92 0.82
N PRO A 182 9.45 -8.45 1.44
CA PRO A 182 9.53 -9.87 1.75
C PRO A 182 8.66 -10.26 2.94
N PHE A 183 8.18 -11.50 2.92
CA PHE A 183 7.71 -12.24 4.08
C PHE A 183 8.90 -12.67 4.94
N ILE A 184 8.76 -12.54 6.26
CA ILE A 184 9.80 -12.81 7.25
C ILE A 184 9.32 -13.77 8.34
N ALA A 185 10.27 -14.51 8.91
CA ALA A 185 10.08 -15.32 10.10
C ALA A 185 10.15 -14.47 11.37
N ALA A 186 9.79 -15.06 12.51
CA ALA A 186 9.78 -14.38 13.81
C ALA A 186 11.17 -13.88 14.25
N ASP A 187 12.24 -14.51 13.77
CA ASP A 187 13.63 -14.10 13.99
C ASP A 187 14.13 -13.03 12.99
N GLY A 188 13.28 -12.61 12.05
CA GLY A 188 13.58 -11.63 11.02
C GLY A 188 14.20 -12.21 9.75
N ALA A 189 14.40 -13.53 9.64
CA ALA A 189 14.90 -14.14 8.41
C ALA A 189 13.87 -14.00 7.27
N VAL A 190 14.33 -13.68 6.06
CA VAL A 190 13.48 -13.64 4.87
C VAL A 190 13.07 -15.07 4.50
N ILE A 191 11.77 -15.30 4.37
CA ILE A 191 11.18 -16.58 3.96
C ILE A 191 10.96 -16.61 2.45
N ALA A 192 10.29 -15.58 1.94
CA ALA A 192 9.92 -15.45 0.53
C ALA A 192 9.66 -13.98 0.19
N ASP A 193 9.70 -13.62 -1.09
CA ASP A 193 9.31 -12.29 -1.59
C ASP A 193 7.82 -12.23 -2.00
N HIS A 194 7.12 -13.36 -2.00
CA HIS A 194 5.70 -13.49 -2.33
C HIS A 194 5.09 -14.77 -1.75
N LEU A 195 3.76 -14.83 -1.68
CA LEU A 195 2.97 -16.01 -1.34
C LEU A 195 2.44 -16.67 -2.61
N VAL A 196 2.41 -18.00 -2.64
CA VAL A 196 1.79 -18.79 -3.72
C VAL A 196 0.61 -19.59 -3.18
N LEU A 197 -0.54 -19.47 -3.85
CA LEU A 197 -1.76 -20.25 -3.58
C LEU A 197 -2.05 -21.16 -4.77
N LEU A 198 -2.41 -22.41 -4.51
CA LEU A 198 -2.84 -23.35 -5.55
C LEU A 198 -4.34 -23.17 -5.82
N LEU A 199 -4.74 -23.11 -7.09
CA LEU A 199 -6.15 -23.11 -7.47
C LEU A 199 -6.63 -24.57 -7.64
N GLY A 200 -7.30 -25.09 -6.61
CA GLY A 200 -7.98 -26.39 -6.63
C GLY A 200 -7.43 -27.41 -5.63
N GLU A 201 -8.30 -27.82 -4.69
CA GLU A 201 -8.60 -29.22 -4.40
C GLU A 201 -10.11 -29.43 -4.61
#